data_AF-A0A2X2UWF1-F1
#
_entry.id   AF-A0A2X2UWF1-F1
#
_cell.length_a   1.000
_cell.length_b   1.000
_cell.length_c   1.000
_cell.angle_alpha   90.00
_cell.angle_beta   90.00
_cell.angle_gamma   90.00
#
_symmetry.space_group_name_H-M   'P 1'
#
loop_
_entity.id
_entity.type
_entity.pdbx_description
1 polymer ?
#
loop_
_entity_poly.entity_id
_entity_poly.type
_entity_poly.pdbx_seq_one_letter_code
_entity_poly.pdbx_strand_id
1 'polypeptide(L)'
;MNPTFSTHWLIPNLREFNKINPDIIVNIHSLANIGDFLNREYDAAIMREDFCSPWSEVEYLFEEEILPVCSGSLLPQPNQKLTVEELLNEFPPFASKYAPSKAGRNGSRCRISTVRW
;
A
#
# COMPACT_ATOMS: atom_id res chain seq x y z
N MET A 1 -8.22 7.92 -9.86
CA MET A 1 -6.89 7.40 -9.51
C MET A 1 -7.03 5.90 -9.32
N ASN A 2 -6.56 5.07 -10.25
CA ASN A 2 -6.46 3.64 -9.99
C ASN A 2 -5.22 3.45 -9.09
N PRO A 3 -5.35 2.93 -7.87
CA PRO A 3 -4.21 2.75 -6.99
C PRO A 3 -3.27 1.68 -7.57
N THR A 4 -1.96 1.94 -7.53
CA THR A 4 -0.91 1.06 -8.09
C THR A 4 -1.09 -0.40 -7.70
N PHE A 5 -1.51 -0.67 -6.47
CA PHE A 5 -1.85 -1.98 -5.94
C PHE A 5 -2.88 -2.74 -6.79
N SER A 6 -4.00 -2.09 -7.14
CA SER A 6 -5.08 -2.75 -7.88
C SER A 6 -4.62 -3.25 -9.24
N THR A 7 -3.89 -2.41 -9.98
CA THR A 7 -3.45 -2.75 -11.34
C THR A 7 -2.32 -3.78 -11.36
N HIS A 8 -1.32 -3.63 -10.48
CA HIS A 8 -0.08 -4.42 -10.59
C HIS A 8 -0.12 -5.73 -9.83
N TRP A 9 -0.95 -5.85 -8.78
CA TRP A 9 -1.01 -7.06 -7.97
C TRP A 9 -2.42 -7.65 -7.94
N LEU A 10 -3.44 -6.87 -7.60
CA LEU A 10 -4.77 -7.43 -7.34
C LEU A 10 -5.43 -8.02 -8.59
N ILE A 11 -5.49 -7.28 -9.70
CA ILE A 11 -6.15 -7.73 -10.93
C ILE A 11 -5.51 -9.01 -11.49
N PRO A 12 -4.16 -9.11 -11.61
CA PRO A 12 -3.52 -10.37 -12.02
C PRO A 12 -3.86 -11.55 -11.11
N ASN A 13 -3.78 -11.38 -9.78
CA ASN A 13 -4.05 -12.47 -8.84
C ASN A 13 -5.52 -12.93 -8.90
N LEU A 14 -6.47 -11.99 -9.04
CA LEU A 14 -7.89 -12.31 -9.21
C LEU A 14 -8.17 -13.06 -10.51
N ARG A 15 -7.49 -12.68 -11.59
CA ARG A 15 -7.63 -13.37 -12.87
C ARG A 15 -7.22 -14.83 -12.75
N GLU A 16 -6.09 -15.12 -12.11
CA GLU A 16 -5.65 -16.50 -11.90
C GLU A 16 -6.58 -17.25 -10.92
N PHE A 17 -7.06 -16.59 -9.86
CA PHE A 17 -8.03 -17.19 -8.94
C PHE A 17 -9.34 -17.57 -9.65
N ASN A 18 -9.88 -16.70 -10.50
CA ASN A 18 -11.13 -16.93 -11.22
C ASN A 18 -11.00 -18.09 -12.22
N LYS A 19 -9.83 -18.26 -12.86
CA LYS A 19 -9.57 -19.43 -13.72
C LYS A 19 -9.65 -20.76 -12.96
N ILE A 20 -9.21 -20.78 -11.71
CA ILE A 20 -9.20 -21.99 -10.86
C ILE A 20 -10.58 -22.20 -10.21
N ASN A 21 -11.30 -21.12 -9.91
CA ASN A 21 -12.59 -21.14 -9.21
C ASN A 21 -13.66 -20.33 -9.96
N PRO A 22 -14.14 -20.82 -11.13
CA PRO A 22 -15.07 -20.06 -11.97
C PRO A 22 -16.45 -19.84 -11.33
N ASP A 23 -16.83 -20.68 -10.36
CA ASP A 23 -18.12 -20.61 -9.68
C ASP A 23 -18.14 -19.58 -8.54
N ILE A 24 -16.99 -19.03 -8.16
CA ILE A 24 -16.87 -18.05 -7.07
C ILE A 24 -16.96 -16.64 -7.63
N ILE A 25 -17.99 -15.90 -7.23
CA ILE A 25 -18.15 -14.48 -7.56
C ILE A 25 -17.42 -13.64 -6.51
N VAL A 26 -16.39 -12.91 -6.94
CA VAL A 26 -15.63 -12.01 -6.05
C VAL A 26 -16.13 -10.58 -6.21
N ASN A 27 -16.71 -10.02 -5.15
CA ASN A 27 -17.16 -8.63 -5.09
C ASN A 27 -16.10 -7.76 -4.39
N ILE A 28 -15.67 -6.69 -5.04
CA ILE A 28 -14.55 -5.86 -4.56
C ILE A 28 -15.01 -4.43 -4.39
N HIS A 29 -14.75 -3.88 -3.20
CA HIS A 29 -15.04 -2.49 -2.87
C HIS A 29 -13.78 -1.80 -2.37
N SER A 30 -13.57 -0.56 -2.80
CA SER A 30 -12.52 0.30 -2.25
C SER A 30 -13.10 1.07 -1.07
N LEU A 31 -12.50 0.89 0.10
CA LEU A 31 -12.89 1.58 1.33
C LEU A 31 -11.85 2.64 1.68
N ALA A 32 -12.33 3.81 2.10
CA ALA A 32 -11.47 4.91 2.53
C ALA A 32 -11.20 4.87 4.05
N ASN A 33 -12.07 4.24 4.83
CA ASN A 33 -11.97 4.15 6.28
C ASN A 33 -12.21 2.69 6.74
N ILE A 34 -11.41 2.24 7.71
CA ILE A 34 -11.53 0.92 8.35
C ILE A 34 -12.90 0.76 9.03
N GLY A 35 -13.47 1.84 9.56
CA GLY A 35 -14.80 1.82 10.18
C GLY A 35 -15.93 1.43 9.21
N ASP A 36 -15.74 1.63 7.90
CA ASP A 36 -16.72 1.19 6.89
C ASP A 36 -16.70 -0.33 6.69
N PHE A 37 -15.60 -0.99 7.08
CA PHE A 37 -15.44 -2.44 6.98
C PHE A 37 -16.22 -3.16 8.08
N LEU A 38 -16.21 -2.63 9.32
CA LEU A 38 -16.89 -3.24 10.47
C LEU A 38 -18.41 -3.22 10.37
N ASN A 39 -18.97 -2.33 9.54
CA ASN A 39 -20.42 -2.10 9.44
C ASN A 39 -21.08 -2.82 8.24
N ARG A 40 -20.34 -3.65 7.50
CA ARG A 40 -20.81 -4.29 6.26
C ARG A 40 -20.43 -5.77 6.21
N GLU A 41 -21.17 -6.55 5.43
CA GLU A 41 -20.95 -7.97 5.19
C GLU A 41 -19.78 -8.19 4.22
N TYR A 42 -18.56 -7.89 4.65
CA TYR A 42 -17.36 -8.22 3.90
C TYR A 42 -16.66 -9.44 4.52
N ASP A 43 -16.25 -10.40 3.70
CA ASP A 43 -15.57 -11.61 4.17
C ASP A 43 -14.11 -11.37 4.58
N ALA A 44 -13.44 -10.41 3.92
CA ALA A 44 -12.04 -10.07 4.17
C ALA A 44 -11.71 -8.67 3.64
N ALA A 45 -10.71 -8.03 4.24
CA ALA A 45 -10.10 -6.81 3.73
C ALA A 45 -8.66 -7.08 3.29
N ILE A 46 -8.19 -6.39 2.25
CA ILE A 46 -6.76 -6.26 1.99
C ILE A 46 -6.33 -4.87 2.42
N MET A 47 -5.46 -4.78 3.41
CA MET A 47 -4.96 -3.51 3.91
C MET A 47 -3.55 -3.65 4.48
N ARG A 48 -2.96 -2.53 4.86
CA ARG A 48 -1.66 -2.53 5.51
C ARG A 48 -1.78 -3.01 6.95
N GLU A 49 -0.76 -3.71 7.44
CA GLU A 49 -0.75 -4.25 8.81
C GLU A 49 -0.81 -3.16 9.89
N ASP A 50 -0.33 -1.95 9.62
CA ASP A 50 -0.41 -0.82 10.56
C ASP A 50 -1.82 -0.28 10.78
N PHE A 51 -2.79 -0.71 9.97
CA PHE A 51 -4.21 -0.40 10.11
C PHE A 51 -5.03 -1.55 10.69
N CYS A 52 -4.40 -2.70 10.99
CA CYS A 52 -5.09 -3.85 11.56
C CYS A 52 -5.41 -3.63 13.05
N SER A 53 -6.53 -4.19 13.50
CA SER A 53 -6.82 -4.29 14.93
C SER A 53 -6.02 -5.44 15.56
N PRO A 54 -5.69 -5.34 16.86
CA PRO A 54 -5.03 -6.43 17.59
C PRO A 54 -5.81 -7.76 17.61
N TRP A 55 -7.12 -7.70 17.39
CA TRP A 55 -8.01 -8.86 17.45
C TRP A 55 -8.25 -9.52 16.09
N SER A 56 -7.75 -8.93 15.01
CA SER A 56 -7.97 -9.45 13.66
C SER A 56 -7.05 -10.62 13.34
N GLU A 57 -7.56 -11.59 12.59
CA GLU A 57 -6.72 -12.58 11.92
C GLU A 57 -6.06 -11.92 10.72
N VAL A 58 -4.73 -12.00 10.64
CA VAL A 58 -3.92 -11.35 9.61
C VAL A 58 -3.11 -12.38 8.85
N GLU A 59 -3.27 -12.41 7.53
CA GLU A 59 -2.51 -13.25 6.61
C GLU A 59 -1.65 -12.38 5.69
N TYR A 60 -0.33 -12.54 5.78
CA TYR A 60 0.63 -11.76 4.98
C TYR A 60 0.50 -12.06 3.48
N LEU A 61 0.49 -11.01 2.65
CA LEU A 61 0.51 -11.13 1.20
C LEU A 61 1.89 -10.79 0.63
N PHE A 62 2.36 -9.55 0.86
CA PHE A 62 3.66 -9.07 0.37
C PHE A 62 4.08 -7.79 1.10
N GLU A 63 5.30 -7.34 0.83
CA GLU A 63 5.88 -6.10 1.34
C GLU A 63 5.97 -5.06 0.20
N GLU A 64 5.40 -3.88 0.42
CA GLU A 64 5.49 -2.73 -0.48
C GLU A 64 6.61 -1.80 0.00
N GLU A 65 7.55 -1.45 -0.88
CA GLU A 65 8.59 -0.47 -0.58
C GLU A 65 8.21 0.90 -1.13
N ILE A 66 8.15 1.91 -0.25
CA ILE A 66 7.89 3.29 -0.64
C ILE A 66 9.22 4.00 -0.86
N LEU A 67 9.46 4.39 -2.11
CA LEU A 67 10.67 5.10 -2.52
C LEU A 67 10.35 6.56 -2.89
N PRO A 68 11.12 7.54 -2.39
CA PRO A 68 11.02 8.91 -2.88
C PRO A 68 11.53 8.97 -4.32
N VAL A 69 10.78 9.64 -5.18
CA VAL A 69 11.19 9.94 -6.55
C VAL A 69 11.18 11.44 -6.77
N CYS A 70 12.16 11.95 -7.49
CA CYS A 70 12.23 13.34 -7.93
C CYS A 70 12.50 13.39 -9.43
N SER A 71 12.03 14.45 -10.09
CA SER A 71 12.42 14.69 -11.48
C SER A 71 13.92 14.94 -11.54
N GLY A 72 14.62 14.29 -12.48
CA GLY A 72 16.06 14.48 -12.65
C GLY A 72 16.46 15.93 -12.93
N SER A 73 15.55 16.75 -13.46
CA SER A 73 15.73 18.19 -13.67
C SER A 73 15.82 19.02 -12.39
N LEU A 74 15.42 18.45 -11.24
CA LEU A 74 15.45 19.12 -9.94
C LEU A 74 16.74 18.85 -9.17
N LEU A 75 17.56 17.89 -9.62
CA LEU A 75 18.84 17.58 -8.99
C LEU A 75 19.94 18.45 -9.62
N PRO A 76 20.74 19.18 -8.81
CA PRO A 76 21.89 19.94 -9.30
C PRO A 76 22.91 19.08 -10.06
N GLN A 77 23.02 17.80 -9.69
CA GLN A 77 23.95 16.85 -10.31
C GLN A 77 23.24 15.51 -10.56
N PRO A 78 23.49 14.86 -11.72
CA PRO A 78 23.00 13.51 -11.98
C PRO A 78 23.60 12.52 -10.95
N ASN A 79 22.75 11.64 -10.40
CA ASN A 79 23.08 10.67 -9.36
C ASN A 79 23.51 11.25 -7.99
N GLN A 80 23.16 12.51 -7.69
CA GLN A 80 23.35 13.05 -6.34
C GLN A 80 22.56 12.23 -5.32
N LYS A 81 23.26 11.66 -4.33
CA LYS A 81 22.61 11.03 -3.17
C LYS A 81 22.23 12.12 -2.19
N LEU A 82 20.94 12.31 -1.97
CA LEU A 82 20.41 13.22 -0.96
C LEU A 82 20.19 12.46 0.34
N THR A 83 20.54 13.10 1.46
CA THR A 83 20.11 12.63 2.78
C THR A 83 18.62 12.90 2.97
N VAL A 84 17.99 12.20 3.93
CA VAL A 84 16.56 12.38 4.24
C VAL A 84 16.25 13.81 4.64
N GLU A 85 17.15 14.44 5.39
CA GLU A 85 17.01 15.82 5.88
C GLU A 85 17.09 16.83 4.73
N GLU A 86 18.03 16.67 3.80
CA GLU A 86 18.13 17.52 2.60
C GLU A 86 16.91 17.37 1.69
N LEU A 87 16.41 16.14 1.52
CA LEU A 87 15.20 15.88 0.72
C LEU A 87 13.99 16.62 1.29
N LEU A 88 13.78 16.56 2.62
CA LEU A 88 12.63 17.18 3.28
C LEU A 88 12.70 18.70 3.30
N ASN A 89 13.91 19.28 3.34
CA ASN A 89 14.12 20.72 3.37
C ASN A 89 14.04 21.35 1.96
N GLU A 90 14.60 20.70 0.93
CA GLU A 90 14.68 21.27 -0.41
C GLU A 90 13.48 20.92 -1.30
N PHE A 91 12.84 19.78 -1.05
CA PHE A 91 11.71 19.30 -1.83
C PHE A 91 10.54 18.99 -0.89
N PRO A 92 9.58 19.91 -0.69
CA PRO A 92 8.39 19.57 0.05
C PRO A 92 7.76 18.34 -0.62
N PRO A 93 7.69 17.19 0.07
CA PRO A 93 7.21 15.98 -0.56
C PRO A 93 5.78 16.24 -1.02
N PHE A 94 5.45 15.83 -2.24
CA PHE A 94 4.06 15.56 -2.58
C PHE A 94 3.65 14.35 -1.74
N ALA A 95 3.34 14.61 -0.47
CA ALA A 95 3.14 13.60 0.53
C ALA A 95 1.87 12.85 0.14
N SER A 96 2.04 11.61 -0.29
CA SER A 96 1.00 10.62 -0.13
C SER A 96 0.62 10.64 1.35
N LYS A 97 -0.65 10.90 1.68
CA LYS A 97 -1.17 10.86 3.06
C LYS A 97 -0.92 9.51 3.77
N TYR A 98 -0.40 8.54 3.04
CA TYR A 98 -0.06 7.18 3.46
C TYR A 98 1.41 6.99 3.82
N ALA A 99 2.18 8.07 4.01
CA ALA A 99 3.57 7.97 4.49
C ALA A 99 3.60 7.22 5.85
N PRO A 100 4.35 6.12 5.97
CA PRO A 100 4.40 5.32 7.18
C PRO A 100 4.97 6.11 8.36
N SER A 101 4.39 5.93 9.53
CA SER A 101 4.72 6.66 10.77
C SER A 101 6.11 6.33 11.34
N LYS A 102 6.84 5.38 10.75
CA LYS A 102 8.19 4.96 11.15
C LYS A 102 9.12 4.87 9.95
N ALA A 103 9.51 6.02 9.40
CA ALA A 103 10.60 6.13 8.44
C ALA A 103 11.95 5.99 9.17
N GLY A 104 12.35 4.75 9.49
CA GLY A 104 13.65 4.44 10.08
C GLY A 104 14.64 3.95 9.03
N ARG A 105 15.56 4.83 8.60
CA ARG A 105 16.87 4.62 7.91
C ARG A 105 17.04 3.64 6.73
N ASN A 106 16.07 2.81 6.39
CA ASN A 106 15.99 2.06 5.14
C ASN A 106 14.57 2.25 4.58
N GLY A 107 14.40 2.15 3.26
CA GLY A 107 13.13 2.39 2.56
C GLY A 107 11.91 1.98 3.38
N SER A 108 10.92 2.86 3.47
CA SER A 108 9.82 2.63 4.40
C SER A 108 8.95 1.51 3.84
N ARG A 109 9.20 0.30 4.32
CA ARG A 109 8.49 -0.89 3.89
C ARG A 109 7.19 -1.02 4.64
N CYS A 110 6.15 -1.38 3.92
CA CYS A 110 4.85 -1.65 4.48
C CYS A 110 4.42 -3.07 4.15
N ARG A 111 3.94 -3.80 5.16
CA ARG A 111 3.33 -5.12 4.93
C ARG A 111 1.88 -4.96 4.53
N ILE A 112 1.51 -5.61 3.44
CA ILE A 112 0.15 -5.72 2.95
C ILE A 112 -0.34 -7.12 3.29
N SER A 113 -1.52 -7.17 3.93
CA SER A 113 -2.06 -8.40 4.47
C SER A 113 -3.57 -8.47 4.27
N THR A 114 -4.08 -9.70 4.18
CA THR A 114 -5.51 -10.01 4.27
C THR A 114 -5.91 -9.99 5.75
N VAL A 115 -7.03 -9.36 6.06
CA VAL A 115 -7.51 -9.14 7.42
C VAL A 115 -8.95 -9.67 7.56
N ARG A 116 -9.18 -10.47 8.60
CA ARG A 116 -10.49 -10.98 9.01
C ARG A 116 -10.74 -10.66 10.49
N TRP A 117 -12.00 -10.58 10.89
CA TRP A 117 -12.43 -10.10 12.21
C TRP A 117 -13.26 -11.15 12.94
#